data_AF-A0A7J4J061-F1
#
_entry.id   AF-A0A7J4J061-F1
#
_cell.length_a   1.000
_cell.length_b   1.000
_cell.length_c   1.000
_cell.angle_alpha   90.00
_cell.angle_beta   90.00
_cell.angle_gamma   90.00
#
_symmetry.space_group_name_H-M   'P 1'
#
loop_
_entity.id
_entity.type
_entity.pdbx_description
1 polymer ?
#
loop_
_entity_poly.entity_id
_entity_poly.type
_entity_poly.pdbx_seq_one_letter_code
_entity_poly.pdbx_strand_id
1 'polypeptide(L)'
;MFDNKRKILKDSIIRLLQLSISDKEIVENLCSVGIDEATARELLLETRAELSSGRNFEEEKQAAKRPAGSEKKKPEAVLEGKGSPAGGGEGVQGQEDEESGQVGDEDFYREIEEQMSPSKKEKSGLKTDAAPLADSDVAQLWERGILATVDVKLSEMQHIRDELNSVLDAKISERVGIEAKKIETVLESQRTLFFSKIDSRLGEKATEVGKVIEAKARGMEDLHAKVQEELVKVQAEKRFNAELLNTLNEKLSGLDGVKSQMISQINGSIIQSESRFREIEKSADDMHTQTEEKVNRALQLEAKVTEGLIFEAKQKIEGLRLSKENELTARLQSKIKELDELTAKVDSKGISEKIARLSELEAQLVKRQKEIDKLVEMRFADYRIELTAFKREVSAINTSNLAELQKEYAANVDELFAKNLVEWDRKLKEKKKEIDGIKGQVDVEKFNATMESLDLFKQQFLNTVQRSIQDYNKAKKELAQSIIERDKAINDYLQKIDSKMQELSTFEKKFSADVAGLLGKVPEAARSRKK
;
A
#
# COMPACT_ATOMS: atom_id res chain seq x y z
N MET A 1 15.94 39.25 -1.36
CA MET A 1 15.65 37.99 -2.12
C MET A 1 16.23 36.78 -1.39
N PHE A 2 17.50 36.83 -0.95
CA PHE A 2 18.12 35.78 -0.13
C PHE A 2 17.35 35.47 1.16
N ASP A 3 16.69 36.48 1.74
CA ASP A 3 15.89 36.43 2.97
C ASP A 3 14.76 35.39 2.88
N ASN A 4 14.05 35.35 1.74
CA ASN A 4 13.02 34.34 1.49
C ASN A 4 13.62 32.94 1.38
N LYS A 5 14.80 32.78 0.78
CA LYS A 5 15.51 31.48 0.76
C LYS A 5 15.92 31.05 2.17
N ARG A 6 16.50 31.96 2.97
CA ARG A 6 16.88 31.69 4.37
C ARG A 6 15.66 31.28 5.20
N LYS A 7 14.52 31.96 5.04
CA LYS A 7 13.26 31.60 5.72
C LYS A 7 12.74 30.22 5.31
N ILE A 8 12.68 29.90 4.02
CA ILE A 8 12.22 28.58 3.52
C ILE A 8 13.13 27.45 4.06
N LEU A 9 14.44 27.68 4.15
CA LEU A 9 15.37 26.72 4.76
C LEU A 9 15.10 26.53 6.26
N LYS A 10 14.87 27.60 7.02
CA LYS A 10 14.46 27.51 8.43
C LYS A 10 13.14 26.76 8.61
N ASP A 11 12.11 27.10 7.83
CA ASP A 11 10.80 26.41 7.86
C ASP A 11 10.95 24.91 7.53
N SER A 12 11.93 24.52 6.70
CA SER A 12 12.29 23.13 6.43
C SER A 12 12.98 22.46 7.63
N ILE A 13 14.00 23.11 8.22
CA ILE A 13 14.72 22.61 9.40
C ILE A 13 13.77 22.43 10.60
N ILE A 14 12.81 23.34 10.80
CA ILE A 14 11.75 23.21 11.82
C ILE A 14 11.00 21.88 11.65
N ARG A 15 10.62 21.52 10.42
CA ARG A 15 9.89 20.27 10.14
C ARG A 15 10.76 19.03 10.35
N LEU A 16 12.03 19.08 9.98
CA LEU A 16 12.97 17.97 10.21
C LEU A 16 13.20 17.73 11.71
N LEU A 17 13.34 18.81 12.50
CA LEU A 17 13.43 18.74 13.96
C LEU A 17 12.12 18.25 14.62
N GLN A 18 10.96 18.61 14.06
CA GLN A 18 9.65 18.09 14.50
C GLN A 18 9.45 16.60 14.19
N LEU A 19 10.17 16.06 13.20
CA LEU A 19 10.22 14.63 12.86
C LEU A 19 11.31 13.86 13.64
N SER A 20 11.98 14.50 14.60
CA SER A 20 13.07 13.91 15.41
C SER A 20 14.26 13.39 14.60
N ILE A 21 14.48 13.91 13.39
CA ILE A 21 15.64 13.58 12.54
C ILE A 21 16.91 14.15 13.20
N SER A 22 18.02 13.41 13.16
CA SER A 22 19.22 13.81 13.91
C SER A 22 19.91 15.04 13.32
N ASP A 23 20.56 15.83 14.17
CA ASP A 23 21.30 17.04 13.75
C ASP A 23 22.34 16.75 12.64
N LYS A 24 22.88 15.52 12.58
CA LYS A 24 23.79 15.07 11.51
C LYS A 24 23.06 14.87 10.19
N GLU A 25 21.95 14.15 10.18
CA GLU A 25 21.16 13.89 8.97
C GLU A 25 20.56 15.19 8.42
N ILE A 26 20.18 16.15 9.28
CA ILE A 26 19.74 17.48 8.84
C ILE A 26 20.87 18.21 8.10
N VAL A 27 22.09 18.21 8.66
CA VAL A 27 23.27 18.82 8.03
C VAL A 27 23.63 18.11 6.72
N GLU A 28 23.62 16.77 6.68
CA GLU A 28 23.90 15.99 5.47
C GLU A 28 22.87 16.24 4.36
N ASN A 29 21.58 16.32 4.70
CA ASN A 29 20.54 16.69 3.74
C ASN A 29 20.74 18.12 3.19
N LEU A 30 21.09 19.10 4.03
CA LEU A 30 21.40 20.47 3.59
C LEU A 30 22.65 20.51 2.69
N CYS A 31 23.67 19.71 3.00
CA CYS A 31 24.86 19.54 2.16
C CYS A 31 24.52 18.96 0.79
N SER A 32 23.61 17.98 0.71
CA SER A 32 23.17 17.41 -0.58
C SER A 32 22.43 18.41 -1.48
N VAL A 33 21.88 19.49 -0.91
CA VAL A 33 21.24 20.62 -1.62
C VAL A 33 22.25 21.73 -1.98
N GLY A 34 23.53 21.56 -1.64
CA GLY A 34 24.61 22.49 -2.00
C GLY A 34 24.81 23.65 -1.02
N ILE A 35 24.35 23.50 0.23
CA ILE A 35 24.69 24.42 1.34
C ILE A 35 25.96 23.88 2.01
N ASP A 36 26.92 24.74 2.36
CA ASP A 36 28.13 24.28 3.05
C ASP A 36 27.85 23.83 4.50
N GLU A 37 28.69 22.96 5.03
CA GLU A 37 28.46 22.34 6.34
C GLU A 37 28.45 23.35 7.49
N ALA A 38 29.19 24.46 7.38
CA ALA A 38 29.23 25.49 8.41
C ALA A 38 27.92 26.31 8.44
N THR A 39 27.46 26.79 7.28
CA THR A 39 26.16 27.46 7.13
C THR A 39 25.00 26.54 7.52
N ALA A 40 25.07 25.24 7.18
CA ALA A 40 24.06 24.26 7.58
C ALA A 40 23.95 24.10 9.11
N ARG A 41 25.10 24.02 9.80
CA ARG A 41 25.18 23.97 11.27
C ARG A 41 24.73 25.29 11.93
N GLU A 42 25.07 26.44 11.35
CA GLU A 42 24.63 27.76 11.83
C GLU A 42 23.11 27.92 11.73
N LEU A 43 22.51 27.59 10.57
CA LEU A 43 21.05 27.64 10.37
C LEU A 43 20.32 26.72 11.36
N LEU A 44 20.85 25.52 11.63
CA LEU A 44 20.28 24.59 12.61
C LEU A 44 20.30 25.20 14.03
N LEU A 45 21.40 25.83 14.44
CA LEU A 45 21.51 26.50 15.73
C LEU A 45 20.56 27.70 15.85
N GLU A 46 20.48 28.57 14.84
CA GLU A 46 19.52 29.69 14.83
C GLU A 46 18.08 29.18 14.95
N THR A 47 17.68 28.19 14.14
CA THR A 47 16.32 27.62 14.17
C THR A 47 16.00 26.95 15.50
N ARG A 48 16.96 26.26 16.13
CA ARG A 48 16.77 25.64 17.44
C ARG A 48 16.58 26.68 18.55
N ALA A 49 17.30 27.80 18.49
CA ALA A 49 17.12 28.93 19.38
C ALA A 49 15.72 29.57 19.20
N GLU A 50 15.31 29.85 17.96
CA GLU A 50 13.96 30.35 17.63
C GLU A 50 12.87 29.42 18.17
N LEU A 51 12.96 28.12 17.90
CA LEU A 51 11.99 27.11 18.37
C LEU A 51 11.89 27.05 19.90
N SER A 52 13.02 27.21 20.61
CA SER A 52 13.05 27.24 22.07
C SER A 52 12.38 28.50 22.64
N SER A 53 12.51 29.64 21.95
CA SER A 53 11.94 30.92 22.38
C SER A 53 10.43 31.02 22.16
N GLY A 54 9.91 30.40 21.11
CA GLY A 54 8.50 30.49 20.73
C GLY A 54 7.53 29.72 21.64
N ARG A 55 8.01 28.73 22.41
CA ARG A 55 7.14 27.78 23.12
C ARG A 55 6.38 28.37 24.33
N ASN A 56 6.81 29.52 24.84
CA ASN A 56 6.22 30.15 26.02
C ASN A 56 4.94 30.97 25.75
N PHE A 57 4.42 31.02 24.52
CA PHE A 57 3.37 31.99 24.13
C PHE A 57 1.97 31.41 23.83
N GLU A 58 1.78 30.08 23.85
CA GLU A 58 0.48 29.45 23.51
C GLU A 58 -0.30 28.88 24.70
N GLU A 59 0.34 28.47 25.80
CA GLU A 59 -0.35 27.86 26.95
C GLU A 59 -1.32 28.84 27.65
N GLU A 60 -1.04 30.15 27.63
CA GLU A 60 -1.85 31.16 28.31
C GLU A 60 -3.23 31.41 27.64
N LYS A 61 -3.45 30.93 26.40
CA LYS A 61 -4.69 31.22 25.64
C LYS A 61 -5.77 30.14 25.66
N GLN A 62 -5.49 28.92 26.13
CA GLN A 62 -6.49 27.84 26.13
C GLN A 62 -7.35 27.76 27.41
N ALA A 63 -7.00 28.50 28.47
CA ALA A 63 -7.71 28.47 29.75
C ALA A 63 -9.11 29.13 29.75
N ALA A 64 -9.50 29.85 28.69
CA ALA A 64 -10.58 30.83 28.73
C ALA A 64 -11.68 30.68 27.65
N LYS A 65 -12.34 29.50 27.54
CA LYS A 65 -13.68 29.40 26.91
C LYS A 65 -14.47 28.12 27.27
N ARG A 66 -15.47 28.27 28.15
CA ARG A 66 -16.73 27.48 28.22
C ARG A 66 -17.89 28.49 28.06
N PRO A 67 -18.90 28.19 27.23
CA PRO A 67 -20.15 27.53 27.68
C PRO A 67 -20.37 26.19 26.93
N ALA A 68 -21.17 25.19 27.33
CA ALA A 68 -22.47 25.11 28.02
C ALA A 68 -23.69 25.42 27.11
N GLY A 69 -24.58 24.44 26.92
CA GLY A 69 -25.87 24.63 26.24
C GLY A 69 -26.25 23.57 25.19
N SER A 70 -27.33 22.85 25.47
CA SER A 70 -28.20 22.02 24.62
C SER A 70 -28.57 22.63 23.24
N GLU A 71 -28.99 21.88 22.19
CA GLU A 71 -30.19 21.01 22.13
C GLU A 71 -30.18 19.96 20.98
N LYS A 72 -31.25 19.13 20.91
CA LYS A 72 -31.52 18.14 19.86
C LYS A 72 -32.16 18.78 18.60
N LYS A 73 -31.79 18.32 17.40
CA LYS A 73 -32.76 17.97 16.32
C LYS A 73 -32.15 17.19 15.13
N LYS A 74 -32.99 16.31 14.59
CA LYS A 74 -33.02 15.62 13.27
C LYS A 74 -34.52 15.63 12.87
N PRO A 75 -34.95 15.27 11.63
CA PRO A 75 -34.22 14.69 10.51
C PRO A 75 -34.42 15.45 9.17
N GLU A 76 -34.23 14.77 8.03
CA GLU A 76 -34.66 15.11 6.66
C GLU A 76 -33.98 16.32 5.95
N ALA A 77 -33.98 16.43 4.61
CA ALA A 77 -33.91 15.40 3.55
C ALA A 77 -33.65 16.06 2.16
N VAL A 78 -32.94 15.33 1.26
CA VAL A 78 -33.16 15.32 -0.21
C VAL A 78 -32.77 16.59 -1.05
N LEU A 79 -32.65 16.36 -2.37
CA LEU A 79 -32.51 17.29 -3.53
C LEU A 79 -31.10 17.81 -3.97
N GLU A 80 -30.71 17.27 -5.13
CA GLU A 80 -30.09 17.90 -6.32
C GLU A 80 -28.89 18.87 -6.26
N GLY A 81 -27.84 18.51 -6.99
CA GLY A 81 -26.81 19.41 -7.53
C GLY A 81 -26.30 18.92 -8.89
N LYS A 82 -26.79 19.50 -10.00
CA LYS A 82 -26.35 19.20 -11.38
C LYS A 82 -25.01 19.90 -11.67
N GLY A 83 -24.11 19.29 -12.44
CA GLY A 83 -22.75 19.84 -12.64
C GLY A 83 -21.86 19.21 -13.72
N SER A 84 -22.40 18.86 -14.89
CA SER A 84 -21.60 18.75 -16.14
C SER A 84 -21.40 20.17 -16.74
N PRO A 85 -20.39 20.47 -17.59
CA PRO A 85 -20.01 19.63 -18.74
C PRO A 85 -18.52 19.61 -19.17
N ALA A 86 -18.27 18.75 -20.17
CA ALA A 86 -17.35 18.81 -21.32
C ALA A 86 -16.16 19.80 -21.41
N GLY A 87 -15.05 19.25 -21.93
CA GLY A 87 -13.86 19.95 -22.45
C GLY A 87 -12.63 19.03 -22.36
N GLY A 88 -11.95 18.58 -23.42
CA GLY A 88 -12.09 18.88 -24.85
C GLY A 88 -11.09 19.97 -25.29
N GLY A 89 -10.03 19.57 -26.00
CA GLY A 89 -9.00 20.51 -26.48
C GLY A 89 -7.71 19.81 -26.93
N GLU A 90 -7.53 19.74 -28.25
CA GLU A 90 -6.33 20.09 -29.02
C GLU A 90 -4.94 19.58 -28.60
N GLY A 91 -4.27 18.91 -29.54
CA GLY A 91 -2.81 18.68 -29.50
C GLY A 91 -2.03 19.88 -30.05
N VAL A 92 -0.70 19.80 -30.00
CA VAL A 92 0.21 20.82 -30.55
C VAL A 92 0.97 20.23 -31.73
N GLN A 93 0.81 20.84 -32.90
CA GLN A 93 1.74 20.73 -34.03
C GLN A 93 2.72 21.91 -34.01
N GLY A 94 3.88 21.71 -34.63
CA GLY A 94 4.83 22.78 -34.93
C GLY A 94 5.95 22.96 -33.88
N GLN A 95 7.13 23.45 -34.28
CA GLN A 95 7.58 23.69 -35.65
C GLN A 95 9.11 23.65 -35.77
N GLU A 96 9.62 23.97 -36.96
CA GLU A 96 11.02 24.07 -37.38
C GLU A 96 11.98 24.72 -36.35
N ASP A 97 13.26 24.32 -36.40
CA ASP A 97 14.33 25.28 -36.73
C ASP A 97 15.58 24.55 -37.28
N GLU A 98 16.53 25.31 -37.84
CA GLU A 98 17.53 24.84 -38.81
C GLU A 98 18.97 24.62 -38.26
N GLU A 99 19.86 24.21 -39.18
CA GLU A 99 21.23 24.71 -39.37
C GLU A 99 22.48 23.94 -38.84
N SER A 100 23.41 23.71 -39.79
CA SER A 100 24.87 23.50 -39.63
C SER A 100 25.41 22.18 -39.02
N GLY A 101 26.71 21.87 -39.19
CA GLY A 101 27.37 20.81 -38.39
C GLY A 101 28.48 19.91 -38.98
N GLN A 102 28.93 20.12 -40.23
CA GLN A 102 30.24 19.79 -40.86
C GLN A 102 31.23 18.72 -40.25
N VAL A 103 31.95 17.98 -41.13
CA VAL A 103 33.14 17.10 -40.88
C VAL A 103 32.81 15.68 -40.33
N GLY A 104 33.41 14.58 -40.79
CA GLY A 104 34.36 14.35 -41.89
C GLY A 104 34.80 12.87 -42.02
N ASP A 105 35.49 12.53 -43.13
CA ASP A 105 36.18 11.25 -43.43
C ASP A 105 35.26 9.97 -43.40
N GLU A 106 35.61 8.72 -43.76
CA GLU A 106 36.77 7.94 -44.29
C GLU A 106 36.16 6.90 -45.31
N ASP A 107 36.82 6.30 -46.31
CA ASP A 107 38.14 6.54 -46.92
C ASP A 107 38.21 6.11 -48.42
N PHE A 108 39.05 6.82 -49.17
CA PHE A 108 39.91 6.46 -50.30
C PHE A 108 39.89 5.01 -50.90
N TYR A 109 39.37 4.84 -52.13
CA TYR A 109 40.00 4.06 -53.21
C TYR A 109 39.46 4.47 -54.59
N ARG A 110 40.33 4.90 -55.51
CA ARG A 110 40.07 4.99 -56.96
C ARG A 110 41.15 4.19 -57.69
N GLU A 111 40.73 3.30 -58.58
CA GLU A 111 41.65 2.52 -59.42
C GLU A 111 41.65 3.09 -60.84
N ILE A 112 42.69 3.86 -61.17
CA ILE A 112 42.92 4.46 -62.50
C ILE A 112 44.44 4.48 -62.75
N GLU A 113 44.88 3.73 -63.77
CA GLU A 113 45.87 4.08 -64.82
C GLU A 113 46.16 2.77 -65.59
N GLU A 114 45.77 2.57 -66.84
CA GLU A 114 45.96 3.35 -68.09
C GLU A 114 47.24 2.93 -68.85
N GLN A 115 47.22 3.13 -70.17
CA GLN A 115 48.18 2.59 -71.13
C GLN A 115 49.37 3.55 -71.30
N MET A 116 50.56 3.02 -71.63
CA MET A 116 51.30 3.57 -72.77
C MET A 116 52.36 2.63 -73.38
N SER A 117 52.32 2.56 -74.71
CA SER A 117 53.46 2.27 -75.62
C SER A 117 54.27 3.57 -75.82
N PRO A 118 55.52 3.63 -76.40
CA PRO A 118 55.87 2.88 -77.63
C PRO A 118 57.37 2.61 -78.02
N SER A 119 57.52 1.85 -79.12
CA SER A 119 58.39 2.14 -80.29
C SER A 119 59.74 1.42 -80.53
N LYS A 120 59.93 1.13 -81.84
CA LYS A 120 61.17 1.01 -82.66
C LYS A 120 62.07 -0.25 -82.64
N LYS A 121 62.01 -0.97 -83.79
CA LYS A 121 63.10 -1.26 -84.77
C LYS A 121 64.55 -1.42 -84.27
N GLU A 122 65.25 -2.46 -84.74
CA GLU A 122 65.99 -2.38 -86.03
C GLU A 122 66.36 -3.77 -86.64
N LYS A 123 67.35 -3.87 -87.55
CA LYS A 123 67.60 -5.00 -88.48
C LYS A 123 69.03 -5.58 -88.43
N SER A 124 69.15 -6.87 -88.72
CA SER A 124 70.31 -7.54 -89.35
C SER A 124 69.84 -8.83 -90.07
N GLY A 125 70.54 -9.44 -91.04
CA GLY A 125 71.78 -9.07 -91.72
C GLY A 125 72.09 -10.02 -92.90
N LEU A 126 72.63 -9.47 -93.99
CA LEU A 126 72.97 -10.03 -95.33
C LEU A 126 73.71 -11.39 -95.42
N LYS A 127 73.58 -12.05 -96.59
CA LYS A 127 74.57 -12.85 -97.37
C LYS A 127 73.91 -13.41 -98.65
N THR A 128 74.54 -13.60 -99.83
CA THR A 128 75.78 -13.09 -100.45
C THR A 128 75.71 -13.31 -101.99
N ASP A 129 76.62 -12.71 -102.75
CA ASP A 129 76.59 -12.56 -104.22
C ASP A 129 77.11 -13.77 -105.05
N ALA A 130 76.78 -13.78 -106.36
CA ALA A 130 77.61 -14.34 -107.43
C ALA A 130 77.21 -13.78 -108.82
N ALA A 131 78.19 -13.51 -109.69
CA ALA A 131 78.05 -12.99 -111.06
C ALA A 131 79.30 -13.42 -111.90
N PRO A 132 79.63 -12.81 -113.05
CA PRO A 132 78.93 -12.78 -114.34
C PRO A 132 79.77 -13.40 -115.48
N LEU A 133 79.28 -13.31 -116.73
CA LEU A 133 80.09 -13.26 -117.96
C LEU A 133 79.66 -11.99 -118.73
N ALA A 134 80.47 -11.08 -119.28
CA ALA A 134 81.90 -10.96 -119.60
C ALA A 134 82.06 -10.71 -121.11
N ASP A 135 82.51 -9.51 -121.47
CA ASP A 135 83.31 -9.26 -122.67
C ASP A 135 84.28 -8.09 -122.39
N SER A 136 85.22 -7.87 -123.30
CA SER A 136 86.45 -7.06 -123.18
C SER A 136 86.30 -5.57 -122.81
N ASP A 137 87.28 -5.03 -122.06
CA ASP A 137 88.38 -4.22 -122.67
C ASP A 137 89.55 -4.01 -121.68
N VAL A 138 90.75 -3.71 -122.19
CA VAL A 138 92.03 -3.65 -121.47
C VAL A 138 92.10 -2.54 -120.41
N ALA A 139 91.27 -1.49 -120.53
CA ALA A 139 91.19 -0.39 -119.57
C ALA A 139 90.87 -0.85 -118.14
N GLN A 140 90.08 -1.93 -117.98
CA GLN A 140 89.63 -2.42 -116.67
C GLN A 140 90.77 -2.91 -115.76
N LEU A 141 91.97 -3.20 -116.29
CA LEU A 141 93.11 -3.66 -115.47
C LEU A 141 93.68 -2.55 -114.59
N TRP A 142 93.64 -1.29 -115.02
CA TRP A 142 94.07 -0.16 -114.21
C TRP A 142 93.03 0.21 -113.14
N GLU A 143 91.74 0.23 -113.51
CA GLU A 143 90.66 0.39 -112.54
C GLU A 143 90.68 -0.73 -111.50
N ARG A 144 90.85 -2.01 -111.89
CA ARG A 144 90.99 -3.12 -110.94
C ARG A 144 92.18 -2.94 -109.99
N GLY A 145 93.32 -2.40 -110.44
CA GLY A 145 94.48 -2.17 -109.57
C GLY A 145 94.20 -1.12 -108.48
N ILE A 146 93.57 -0.01 -108.86
CA ILE A 146 93.19 1.06 -107.94
C ILE A 146 92.04 0.60 -107.03
N LEU A 147 90.98 0.02 -107.59
CA LEU A 147 89.82 -0.50 -106.85
C LEU A 147 90.24 -1.58 -105.85
N ALA A 148 91.05 -2.58 -106.23
CA ALA A 148 91.52 -3.59 -105.27
C ALA A 148 92.32 -2.98 -104.10
N THR A 149 93.09 -1.92 -104.35
CA THR A 149 93.84 -1.21 -103.29
C THR A 149 92.90 -0.40 -102.39
N VAL A 150 91.86 0.22 -102.97
CA VAL A 150 90.80 0.92 -102.25
C VAL A 150 89.91 -0.05 -101.46
N ASP A 151 89.59 -1.23 -102.00
CA ASP A 151 88.81 -2.29 -101.35
C ASP A 151 89.59 -2.92 -100.18
N VAL A 152 90.91 -3.10 -100.32
CA VAL A 152 91.79 -3.48 -99.19
C VAL A 152 91.77 -2.39 -98.11
N LYS A 153 91.84 -1.10 -98.47
CA LYS A 153 91.76 -0.02 -97.46
C LYS A 153 90.35 0.19 -96.89
N LEU A 154 89.30 -0.08 -97.65
CA LEU A 154 87.92 -0.07 -97.16
C LEU A 154 87.65 -1.24 -96.22
N SER A 155 88.17 -2.44 -96.52
CA SER A 155 88.07 -3.59 -95.63
C SER A 155 88.95 -3.46 -94.37
N GLU A 156 90.13 -2.85 -94.46
CA GLU A 156 90.90 -2.40 -93.27
C GLU A 156 90.09 -1.40 -92.43
N MET A 157 89.49 -0.37 -93.05
CA MET A 157 88.68 0.63 -92.32
C MET A 157 87.36 0.06 -91.76
N GLN A 158 86.78 -0.95 -92.42
CA GLN A 158 85.65 -1.72 -91.87
C GLN A 158 86.11 -2.57 -90.68
N HIS A 159 87.24 -3.28 -90.80
CA HIS A 159 87.77 -4.10 -89.71
C HIS A 159 88.12 -3.25 -88.48
N ILE A 160 88.79 -2.10 -88.67
CA ILE A 160 89.09 -1.14 -87.59
C ILE A 160 87.80 -0.56 -87.00
N ARG A 161 86.77 -0.28 -87.81
CA ARG A 161 85.45 0.14 -87.32
C ARG A 161 84.80 -0.94 -86.46
N ASP A 162 84.84 -2.19 -86.91
CA ASP A 162 84.17 -3.30 -86.24
C ASP A 162 84.91 -3.72 -84.96
N GLU A 163 86.25 -3.64 -84.93
CA GLU A 163 87.05 -3.72 -83.71
C GLU A 163 86.75 -2.57 -82.74
N LEU A 164 86.70 -1.32 -83.23
CA LEU A 164 86.40 -0.16 -82.40
C LEU A 164 84.98 -0.25 -81.81
N ASN A 165 84.00 -0.66 -82.61
CA ASN A 165 82.63 -0.92 -82.18
C ASN A 165 82.61 -2.05 -81.13
N SER A 166 83.29 -3.17 -81.38
CA SER A 166 83.36 -4.28 -80.42
C SER A 166 83.99 -3.86 -79.08
N VAL A 167 85.05 -3.05 -79.09
CA VAL A 167 85.66 -2.49 -77.87
C VAL A 167 84.77 -1.43 -77.21
N LEU A 168 83.99 -0.67 -77.99
CA LEU A 168 83.00 0.28 -77.47
C LEU A 168 81.85 -0.46 -76.78
N ASP A 169 81.26 -1.46 -77.43
CA ASP A 169 80.17 -2.30 -76.92
C ASP A 169 80.60 -3.12 -75.70
N ALA A 170 81.85 -3.61 -75.68
CA ALA A 170 82.43 -4.23 -74.50
C ALA A 170 82.52 -3.26 -73.31
N LYS A 171 82.97 -2.02 -73.54
CA LYS A 171 83.02 -0.98 -72.49
C LYS A 171 81.65 -0.46 -72.08
N ILE A 172 80.70 -0.37 -73.00
CA ILE A 172 79.31 0.02 -72.72
C ILE A 172 78.65 -1.08 -71.88
N SER A 173 78.75 -2.35 -72.27
CA SER A 173 78.19 -3.46 -71.50
C SER A 173 78.87 -3.66 -70.14
N GLU A 174 80.19 -3.42 -70.01
CA GLU A 174 80.88 -3.36 -68.72
C GLU A 174 80.32 -2.24 -67.83
N ARG A 175 80.18 -1.01 -68.36
CA ARG A 175 79.65 0.15 -67.62
C ARG A 175 78.20 -0.04 -67.22
N VAL A 176 77.35 -0.48 -68.14
CA VAL A 176 75.95 -0.83 -67.88
C VAL A 176 75.85 -1.97 -66.85
N GLY A 177 76.75 -2.96 -66.90
CA GLY A 177 76.83 -4.02 -65.88
C GLY A 177 77.23 -3.52 -64.49
N ILE A 178 78.12 -2.53 -64.41
CA ILE A 178 78.49 -1.87 -63.14
C ILE A 178 77.33 -1.01 -62.61
N GLU A 179 76.61 -0.30 -63.49
CA GLU A 179 75.48 0.55 -63.10
C GLU A 179 74.23 -0.27 -62.74
N ALA A 180 73.95 -1.36 -63.45
CA ALA A 180 72.93 -2.33 -63.09
C ALA A 180 73.18 -2.92 -61.69
N LYS A 181 74.42 -3.34 -61.38
CA LYS A 181 74.80 -3.80 -60.03
C LYS A 181 74.64 -2.73 -58.96
N LYS A 182 74.93 -1.46 -59.26
CA LYS A 182 74.64 -0.36 -58.32
C LYS A 182 73.14 -0.21 -58.07
N ILE A 183 72.33 -0.19 -59.13
CA ILE A 183 70.86 -0.12 -59.04
C ILE A 183 70.33 -1.31 -58.23
N GLU A 184 70.80 -2.53 -58.49
CA GLU A 184 70.48 -3.75 -57.74
C GLU A 184 70.81 -3.61 -56.24
N THR A 185 72.02 -3.15 -55.88
CA THR A 185 72.36 -2.92 -54.46
C THR A 185 71.54 -1.80 -53.79
N VAL A 186 71.12 -0.77 -54.53
CA VAL A 186 70.24 0.28 -54.02
C VAL A 186 68.83 -0.27 -53.82
N LEU A 187 68.30 -1.05 -54.76
CA LEU A 187 66.98 -1.68 -54.65
C LEU A 187 66.93 -2.69 -53.50
N GLU A 188 67.94 -3.56 -53.34
CA GLU A 188 67.95 -4.54 -52.26
C GLU A 188 68.18 -3.90 -50.88
N SER A 189 68.96 -2.81 -50.78
CA SER A 189 69.07 -2.04 -49.53
C SER A 189 67.79 -1.27 -49.20
N GLN A 190 67.10 -0.67 -50.18
CA GLN A 190 65.77 -0.10 -49.99
C GLN A 190 64.76 -1.16 -49.55
N ARG A 191 64.73 -2.32 -50.22
CA ARG A 191 63.88 -3.46 -49.88
C ARG A 191 64.13 -3.96 -48.46
N THR A 192 65.38 -4.08 -48.05
CA THR A 192 65.78 -4.44 -46.68
C THR A 192 65.30 -3.41 -45.66
N LEU A 193 65.43 -2.11 -45.96
CA LEU A 193 64.92 -1.03 -45.11
C LEU A 193 63.39 -1.00 -45.04
N PHE A 194 62.69 -1.31 -46.14
CA PHE A 194 61.23 -1.42 -46.17
C PHE A 194 60.75 -2.61 -45.32
N PHE A 195 61.35 -3.80 -45.47
CA PHE A 195 61.01 -4.94 -44.61
C PHE A 195 61.32 -4.66 -43.14
N SER A 196 62.52 -4.16 -42.81
CA SER A 196 62.87 -3.78 -41.43
C SER A 196 61.90 -2.76 -40.81
N LYS A 197 61.41 -1.80 -41.61
CA LYS A 197 60.40 -0.80 -41.18
C LYS A 197 58.99 -1.39 -41.04
N ILE A 198 58.64 -2.37 -41.86
CA ILE A 198 57.39 -3.13 -41.75
C ILE A 198 57.44 -4.00 -40.49
N ASP A 199 58.52 -4.76 -40.28
CA ASP A 199 58.73 -5.64 -39.12
C ASP A 199 58.75 -4.85 -37.80
N SER A 200 59.39 -3.67 -37.76
CA SER A 200 59.33 -2.76 -36.59
C SER A 200 57.89 -2.33 -36.29
N ARG A 201 57.14 -1.89 -37.31
CA ARG A 201 55.75 -1.44 -37.15
C ARG A 201 54.79 -2.59 -36.79
N LEU A 202 55.02 -3.79 -37.32
CA LEU A 202 54.28 -5.00 -36.96
C LEU A 202 54.61 -5.42 -35.52
N GLY A 203 55.87 -5.32 -35.09
CA GLY A 203 56.28 -5.54 -33.71
C GLY A 203 55.65 -4.54 -32.75
N GLU A 204 55.73 -3.24 -33.05
CA GLU A 204 55.07 -2.17 -32.30
C GLU A 204 53.57 -2.45 -32.15
N LYS A 205 52.85 -2.68 -33.26
CA LYS A 205 51.41 -2.98 -33.25
C LYS A 205 51.08 -4.30 -32.55
N ALA A 206 51.92 -5.33 -32.65
CA ALA A 206 51.74 -6.58 -31.91
C ALA A 206 51.86 -6.36 -30.39
N THR A 207 52.81 -5.53 -29.93
CA THR A 207 52.91 -5.19 -28.49
C THR A 207 51.78 -4.28 -28.01
N GLU A 208 51.24 -3.40 -28.86
CA GLU A 208 50.07 -2.58 -28.58
C GLU A 208 48.81 -3.44 -28.43
N VAL A 209 48.56 -4.34 -29.40
CA VAL A 209 47.47 -5.32 -29.34
C VAL A 209 47.63 -6.24 -28.14
N GLY A 210 48.84 -6.71 -27.82
CA GLY A 210 49.13 -7.49 -26.62
C GLY A 210 48.73 -6.76 -25.33
N LYS A 211 49.12 -5.49 -25.17
CA LYS A 211 48.73 -4.66 -24.01
C LYS A 211 47.22 -4.44 -23.93
N VAL A 212 46.53 -4.26 -25.06
CA VAL A 212 45.06 -4.12 -25.10
C VAL A 212 44.37 -5.43 -24.72
N ILE A 213 44.90 -6.59 -25.14
CA ILE A 213 44.40 -7.91 -24.75
C ILE A 213 44.63 -8.15 -23.26
N GLU A 214 45.83 -7.88 -22.72
CA GLU A 214 46.11 -8.00 -21.28
C GLU A 214 45.22 -7.09 -20.43
N ALA A 215 45.01 -5.83 -20.86
CA ALA A 215 44.12 -4.90 -20.16
C ALA A 215 42.66 -5.38 -20.17
N LYS A 216 42.18 -5.93 -21.29
CA LYS A 216 40.85 -6.54 -21.37
C LYS A 216 40.73 -7.84 -20.58
N ALA A 217 41.80 -8.64 -20.50
CA ALA A 217 41.82 -9.86 -19.69
C ALA A 217 41.67 -9.52 -18.20
N ARG A 218 42.50 -8.59 -17.67
CA ARG A 218 42.38 -8.10 -16.28
C ARG A 218 41.01 -7.46 -16.00
N GLY A 219 40.48 -6.68 -16.95
CA GLY A 219 39.13 -6.13 -16.84
C GLY A 219 38.01 -7.18 -16.77
N MET A 220 38.20 -8.35 -17.41
CA MET A 220 37.29 -9.49 -17.28
C MET A 220 37.51 -10.27 -15.98
N GLU A 221 38.74 -10.38 -15.48
CA GLU A 221 39.04 -10.96 -14.15
C GLU A 221 38.42 -10.13 -13.02
N ASP A 222 38.58 -8.80 -13.04
CA ASP A 222 37.96 -7.86 -12.10
C ASP A 222 36.42 -7.93 -12.13
N LEU A 223 35.83 -8.04 -13.33
CA LEU A 223 34.39 -8.14 -13.49
C LEU A 223 33.87 -9.51 -13.01
N HIS A 224 34.58 -10.59 -13.30
CA HIS A 224 34.28 -11.92 -12.77
C HIS A 224 34.36 -11.96 -11.24
N ALA A 225 35.36 -11.32 -10.64
CA ALA A 225 35.48 -11.20 -9.19
C ALA A 225 34.28 -10.46 -8.57
N LYS A 226 33.84 -9.35 -9.15
CA LYS A 226 32.65 -8.59 -8.71
C LYS A 226 31.37 -9.41 -8.84
N VAL A 227 31.15 -10.07 -9.99
CA VAL A 227 29.99 -10.94 -10.21
C VAL A 227 29.97 -12.11 -9.21
N GLN A 228 31.13 -12.68 -8.87
CA GLN A 228 31.23 -13.73 -7.87
C GLN A 228 30.94 -13.20 -6.45
N GLU A 229 31.35 -11.98 -6.12
CA GLU A 229 31.01 -11.33 -4.83
C GLU A 229 29.50 -11.05 -4.72
N GLU A 230 28.88 -10.53 -5.77
CA GLU A 230 27.43 -10.31 -5.84
C GLU A 230 26.65 -11.62 -5.78
N LEU A 231 27.12 -12.68 -6.45
CA LEU A 231 26.53 -14.02 -6.37
C LEU A 231 26.54 -14.56 -4.92
N VAL A 232 27.63 -14.32 -4.16
CA VAL A 232 27.71 -14.71 -2.75
C VAL A 232 26.74 -13.88 -1.89
N LYS A 233 26.61 -12.57 -2.13
CA LYS A 233 25.63 -11.70 -1.43
C LYS A 233 24.19 -12.17 -1.67
N VAL A 234 23.81 -12.40 -2.93
CA VAL A 234 22.47 -12.90 -3.30
C VAL A 234 22.20 -14.29 -2.72
N GLN A 235 23.21 -15.17 -2.62
CA GLN A 235 23.06 -16.45 -1.93
C GLN A 235 22.90 -16.31 -0.41
N ALA A 236 23.56 -15.34 0.23
CA ALA A 236 23.39 -15.04 1.65
C ALA A 236 21.99 -14.47 1.94
N GLU A 237 21.53 -13.49 1.15
CA GLU A 237 20.16 -12.95 1.22
C GLU A 237 19.10 -14.04 1.01
N LYS A 238 19.32 -14.96 0.06
CA LYS A 238 18.41 -16.09 -0.17
C LYS A 238 18.32 -17.04 1.03
N ARG A 239 19.42 -17.27 1.76
CA ARG A 239 19.42 -18.06 3.01
C ARG A 239 18.70 -17.31 4.13
N PHE A 240 19.03 -16.04 4.35
CA PHE A 240 18.37 -15.18 5.34
C PHE A 240 16.85 -15.11 5.11
N ASN A 241 16.40 -14.92 3.88
CA ASN A 241 14.98 -14.91 3.54
C ASN A 241 14.29 -16.27 3.78
N ALA A 242 14.99 -17.39 3.59
CA ALA A 242 14.46 -18.72 3.92
C ALA A 242 14.36 -18.95 5.45
N GLU A 243 15.35 -18.50 6.21
CA GLU A 243 15.34 -18.53 7.69
C GLU A 243 14.22 -17.63 8.26
N LEU A 244 14.02 -16.46 7.68
CA LEU A 244 12.94 -15.52 8.05
C LEU A 244 11.55 -16.10 7.72
N LEU A 245 11.38 -16.74 6.55
CA LEU A 245 10.14 -17.44 6.19
C LEU A 245 9.86 -18.63 7.12
N ASN A 246 10.88 -19.43 7.45
CA ASN A 246 10.74 -20.52 8.42
C ASN A 246 10.33 -19.99 9.81
N THR A 247 10.96 -18.90 10.27
CA THR A 247 10.64 -18.25 11.55
C THR A 247 9.20 -17.71 11.54
N LEU A 248 8.76 -17.06 10.45
CA LEU A 248 7.37 -16.63 10.30
C LEU A 248 6.39 -17.80 10.36
N ASN A 249 6.69 -18.92 9.69
CA ASN A 249 5.84 -20.11 9.68
C ASN A 249 5.76 -20.78 11.06
N GLU A 250 6.88 -20.83 11.80
CA GLU A 250 6.92 -21.28 13.20
C GLU A 250 6.06 -20.39 14.09
N LYS A 251 6.22 -19.05 14.02
CA LYS A 251 5.40 -18.09 14.78
C LYS A 251 3.92 -18.17 14.41
N LEU A 252 3.57 -18.41 13.15
CA LEU A 252 2.19 -18.54 12.69
C LEU A 252 1.55 -19.83 13.22
N SER A 253 2.26 -20.96 13.18
CA SER A 253 1.80 -22.21 13.78
C SER A 253 1.63 -22.11 15.31
N GLY A 254 2.55 -21.39 15.99
CA GLY A 254 2.44 -21.08 17.41
C GLY A 254 1.23 -20.19 17.72
N LEU A 255 0.92 -19.22 16.85
CA LEU A 255 -0.24 -18.34 16.99
C LEU A 255 -1.56 -19.09 16.80
N ASP A 256 -1.67 -20.00 15.84
CA ASP A 256 -2.85 -20.88 15.72
C ASP A 256 -2.96 -21.85 16.91
N GLY A 257 -1.84 -22.29 17.49
CA GLY A 257 -1.81 -23.04 18.76
C GLY A 257 -2.40 -22.23 19.93
N VAL A 258 -1.93 -21.00 20.14
CA VAL A 258 -2.44 -20.07 21.17
C VAL A 258 -3.91 -19.73 20.94
N LYS A 259 -4.33 -19.51 19.70
CA LYS A 259 -5.72 -19.26 19.31
C LYS A 259 -6.62 -20.47 19.58
N SER A 260 -6.16 -21.68 19.28
CA SER A 260 -6.86 -22.93 19.61
C SER A 260 -7.02 -23.11 21.12
N GLN A 261 -5.94 -22.88 21.89
CA GLN A 261 -5.98 -22.89 23.36
C GLN A 261 -6.94 -21.84 23.92
N MET A 262 -6.93 -20.61 23.39
CA MET A 262 -7.81 -19.52 23.81
C MET A 262 -9.28 -19.83 23.51
N ILE A 263 -9.60 -20.38 22.33
CA ILE A 263 -10.95 -20.85 21.98
C ILE A 263 -11.38 -21.97 22.93
N SER A 264 -10.50 -22.93 23.23
CA SER A 264 -10.78 -24.02 24.19
C SER A 264 -11.06 -23.50 25.60
N GLN A 265 -10.26 -22.54 26.10
CA GLN A 265 -10.45 -21.90 27.40
C GLN A 265 -11.73 -21.06 27.47
N ILE A 266 -12.03 -20.29 26.41
CA ILE A 266 -13.26 -19.50 26.32
C ILE A 266 -14.48 -20.42 26.29
N ASN A 267 -14.49 -21.46 25.45
CA ASN A 267 -15.60 -22.41 25.38
C ASN A 267 -15.80 -23.15 26.72
N GLY A 268 -14.72 -23.58 27.38
CA GLY A 268 -14.77 -24.17 28.71
C GLY A 268 -15.34 -23.21 29.78
N SER A 269 -14.94 -21.93 29.73
CA SER A 269 -15.47 -20.89 30.62
C SER A 269 -16.95 -20.58 30.34
N ILE A 270 -17.38 -20.58 29.06
CA ILE A 270 -18.77 -20.41 28.67
C ILE A 270 -19.61 -21.58 29.21
N ILE A 271 -19.20 -22.83 28.96
CA ILE A 271 -19.89 -24.03 29.46
C ILE A 271 -19.98 -24.02 30.99
N GLN A 272 -18.91 -23.64 31.70
CA GLN A 272 -18.94 -23.50 33.17
C GLN A 272 -19.84 -22.35 33.64
N SER A 273 -19.97 -21.28 32.86
CA SER A 273 -20.93 -20.20 33.17
C SER A 273 -22.38 -20.64 32.94
N GLU A 274 -22.67 -21.34 31.83
CA GLU A 274 -23.99 -21.89 31.54
C GLU A 274 -24.43 -22.91 32.59
N SER A 275 -23.53 -23.79 33.05
CA SER A 275 -23.88 -24.76 34.11
C SER A 275 -24.23 -24.05 35.42
N ARG A 276 -23.52 -22.97 35.78
CA ARG A 276 -23.85 -22.14 36.96
C ARG A 276 -25.15 -21.36 36.77
N PHE A 277 -25.41 -20.82 35.58
CA PHE A 277 -26.68 -20.14 35.31
C PHE A 277 -27.87 -21.08 35.41
N ARG A 278 -27.77 -22.32 34.90
CA ARG A 278 -28.83 -23.34 35.06
C ARG A 278 -29.02 -23.78 36.51
N GLU A 279 -27.95 -23.81 37.31
CA GLU A 279 -28.02 -24.10 38.75
C GLU A 279 -28.73 -22.97 39.52
N ILE A 280 -28.45 -21.71 39.17
CA ILE A 280 -29.14 -20.52 39.71
C ILE A 280 -30.61 -20.47 39.26
N GLU A 281 -30.89 -20.74 37.98
CA GLU A 281 -32.22 -20.80 37.38
C GLU A 281 -33.09 -21.85 38.10
N LYS A 282 -32.58 -23.08 38.24
CA LYS A 282 -33.26 -24.12 39.01
C LYS A 282 -33.45 -23.70 40.48
N SER A 283 -32.44 -23.11 41.12
CA SER A 283 -32.56 -22.65 42.51
C SER A 283 -33.60 -21.52 42.66
N ALA A 284 -33.83 -20.72 41.61
CA ALA A 284 -34.87 -19.70 41.60
C ALA A 284 -36.27 -20.33 41.46
N ASP A 285 -36.45 -21.34 40.60
CA ASP A 285 -37.69 -22.11 40.48
C ASP A 285 -38.02 -22.88 41.78
N ASP A 286 -37.02 -23.52 42.39
CA ASP A 286 -37.15 -24.21 43.69
C ASP A 286 -37.51 -23.21 44.82
N MET A 287 -37.13 -21.93 44.72
CA MET A 287 -37.56 -20.87 45.64
C MET A 287 -38.93 -20.27 45.28
N HIS A 288 -39.28 -20.17 43.99
CA HIS A 288 -40.58 -19.67 43.53
C HIS A 288 -41.70 -20.61 43.98
N THR A 289 -41.56 -21.90 43.67
CA THR A 289 -42.50 -22.97 44.07
C THR A 289 -42.67 -23.05 45.59
N GLN A 290 -41.59 -22.96 46.37
CA GLN A 290 -41.66 -22.85 47.83
C GLN A 290 -42.40 -21.60 48.33
N THR A 291 -42.35 -20.50 47.57
CA THR A 291 -43.03 -19.24 47.90
C THR A 291 -44.51 -19.32 47.55
N GLU A 292 -44.86 -19.89 46.40
CA GLU A 292 -46.24 -20.21 46.03
C GLU A 292 -46.87 -21.20 47.02
N GLU A 293 -46.14 -22.21 47.49
CA GLU A 293 -46.60 -23.09 48.55
C GLU A 293 -46.88 -22.33 49.86
N LYS A 294 -45.99 -21.41 50.27
CA LYS A 294 -46.20 -20.59 51.48
C LYS A 294 -47.42 -19.68 51.33
N VAL A 295 -47.59 -19.04 50.17
CA VAL A 295 -48.77 -18.21 49.86
C VAL A 295 -50.05 -19.03 49.87
N ASN A 296 -50.06 -20.20 49.21
CA ASN A 296 -51.23 -21.09 49.21
C ASN A 296 -51.58 -21.61 50.62
N ARG A 297 -50.58 -21.95 51.44
CA ARG A 297 -50.81 -22.32 52.85
C ARG A 297 -51.33 -21.14 53.68
N ALA A 298 -50.85 -19.92 53.45
CA ALA A 298 -51.33 -18.71 54.11
C ALA A 298 -52.79 -18.40 53.74
N LEU A 299 -53.13 -18.45 52.45
CA LEU A 299 -54.50 -18.26 51.96
C LEU A 299 -55.47 -19.35 52.49
N GLN A 300 -55.02 -20.60 52.61
CA GLN A 300 -55.80 -21.67 53.25
C GLN A 300 -56.01 -21.46 54.75
N LEU A 301 -55.06 -20.83 55.45
CA LEU A 301 -55.21 -20.45 56.85
C LEU A 301 -56.15 -19.25 57.01
N GLU A 302 -56.03 -18.23 56.15
CA GLU A 302 -56.94 -17.07 56.09
C GLU A 302 -58.38 -17.51 55.80
N ALA A 303 -58.59 -18.42 54.84
CA ALA A 303 -59.90 -19.02 54.58
C ALA A 303 -60.48 -19.72 55.81
N LYS A 304 -59.69 -20.54 56.52
CA LYS A 304 -60.15 -21.23 57.74
C LYS A 304 -60.43 -20.27 58.90
N VAL A 305 -59.63 -19.21 59.05
CA VAL A 305 -59.85 -18.18 60.09
C VAL A 305 -61.11 -17.37 59.78
N THR A 306 -61.32 -16.97 58.52
CA THR A 306 -62.52 -16.23 58.12
C THR A 306 -63.78 -17.10 58.19
N GLU A 307 -63.74 -18.36 57.78
CA GLU A 307 -64.83 -19.34 58.01
C GLU A 307 -65.14 -19.51 59.50
N GLY A 308 -64.12 -19.64 60.35
CA GLY A 308 -64.27 -19.76 61.81
C GLY A 308 -64.92 -18.52 62.44
N LEU A 309 -64.48 -17.32 62.07
CA LEU A 309 -65.06 -16.05 62.52
C LEU A 309 -66.51 -15.87 62.03
N ILE A 310 -66.80 -16.28 60.79
CA ILE A 310 -68.18 -16.28 60.24
C ILE A 310 -69.06 -17.28 61.00
N PHE A 311 -68.54 -18.44 61.39
CA PHE A 311 -69.26 -19.44 62.18
C PHE A 311 -69.56 -18.93 63.60
N GLU A 312 -68.56 -18.38 64.30
CA GLU A 312 -68.75 -17.79 65.63
C GLU A 312 -69.75 -16.61 65.58
N ALA A 313 -69.63 -15.74 64.58
CA ALA A 313 -70.56 -14.63 64.38
C ALA A 313 -72.00 -15.13 64.16
N LYS A 314 -72.20 -16.17 63.33
CA LYS A 314 -73.53 -16.80 63.14
C LYS A 314 -74.06 -17.38 64.44
N GLN A 315 -73.26 -18.18 65.16
CA GLN A 315 -73.67 -18.79 66.43
C GLN A 315 -74.06 -17.72 67.48
N LYS A 316 -73.31 -16.61 67.53
CA LYS A 316 -73.60 -15.48 68.42
C LYS A 316 -74.86 -14.71 68.03
N ILE A 317 -75.12 -14.55 66.73
CA ILE A 317 -76.38 -13.97 66.20
C ILE A 317 -77.57 -14.88 66.51
N GLU A 318 -77.43 -16.20 66.34
CA GLU A 318 -78.49 -17.18 66.66
C GLU A 318 -78.76 -17.24 68.17
N GLY A 319 -77.73 -17.22 69.02
CA GLY A 319 -77.88 -17.14 70.47
C GLY A 319 -78.57 -15.85 70.93
N LEU A 320 -78.22 -14.70 70.35
CA LEU A 320 -78.90 -13.43 70.61
C LEU A 320 -80.34 -13.43 70.11
N ARG A 321 -80.61 -14.01 68.93
CA ARG A 321 -81.96 -14.21 68.40
C ARG A 321 -82.80 -15.06 69.34
N LEU A 322 -82.33 -16.25 69.71
CA LEU A 322 -83.06 -17.17 70.60
C LEU A 322 -83.32 -16.53 71.97
N SER A 323 -82.33 -15.81 72.53
CA SER A 323 -82.48 -15.05 73.76
C SER A 323 -83.56 -13.96 73.64
N LYS A 324 -83.64 -13.25 72.51
CA LYS A 324 -84.67 -12.22 72.27
C LYS A 324 -86.04 -12.82 71.96
N GLU A 325 -86.09 -13.97 71.29
CA GLU A 325 -87.32 -14.72 71.01
C GLU A 325 -87.94 -15.26 72.31
N ASN A 326 -87.11 -15.75 73.23
CA ASN A 326 -87.52 -16.11 74.60
C ASN A 326 -87.98 -14.89 75.42
N GLU A 327 -87.25 -13.76 75.37
CA GLU A 327 -87.64 -12.53 76.06
C GLU A 327 -88.98 -11.97 75.54
N LEU A 328 -89.18 -11.96 74.22
CA LEU A 328 -90.43 -11.56 73.58
C LEU A 328 -91.58 -12.51 73.93
N THR A 329 -91.33 -13.82 73.95
CA THR A 329 -92.32 -14.83 74.36
C THR A 329 -92.75 -14.64 75.82
N ALA A 330 -91.81 -14.40 76.74
CA ALA A 330 -92.11 -14.10 78.13
C ALA A 330 -92.91 -12.80 78.30
N ARG A 331 -92.53 -11.73 77.57
CA ARG A 331 -93.29 -10.46 77.53
C ARG A 331 -94.71 -10.65 76.97
N LEU A 332 -94.88 -11.47 75.92
CA LEU A 332 -96.18 -11.81 75.34
C LEU A 332 -97.03 -12.61 76.33
N GLN A 333 -96.50 -13.63 76.98
CA GLN A 333 -97.22 -14.40 78.01
C GLN A 333 -97.63 -13.54 79.21
N SER A 334 -96.80 -12.57 79.62
CA SER A 334 -97.18 -11.57 80.64
C SER A 334 -98.38 -10.74 80.18
N LYS A 335 -98.33 -10.21 78.95
CA LYS A 335 -99.42 -9.41 78.38
C LYS A 335 -100.70 -10.19 78.12
N ILE A 336 -100.62 -11.48 77.80
CA ILE A 336 -101.79 -12.35 77.67
C ILE A 336 -102.48 -12.49 79.03
N LYS A 337 -101.74 -12.74 80.11
CA LYS A 337 -102.29 -12.76 81.48
C LYS A 337 -102.93 -11.42 81.88
N GLU A 338 -102.27 -10.29 81.58
CA GLU A 338 -102.84 -8.95 81.78
C GLU A 338 -104.16 -8.77 81.02
N LEU A 339 -104.26 -9.29 79.78
CA LEU A 339 -105.48 -9.24 78.97
C LEU A 339 -106.57 -10.18 79.48
N ASP A 340 -106.24 -11.37 79.97
CA ASP A 340 -107.21 -12.29 80.58
C ASP A 340 -107.80 -11.69 81.87
N GLU A 341 -106.96 -11.09 82.72
CA GLU A 341 -107.39 -10.36 83.93
C GLU A 341 -108.25 -9.12 83.62
N LEU A 342 -107.98 -8.43 82.51
CA LEU A 342 -108.80 -7.32 82.01
C LEU A 342 -110.12 -7.81 81.42
N THR A 343 -110.13 -8.97 80.74
CA THR A 343 -111.32 -9.57 80.12
C THR A 343 -112.32 -10.05 81.17
N ALA A 344 -111.83 -10.60 82.29
CA ALA A 344 -112.65 -11.02 83.43
C ALA A 344 -113.40 -9.89 84.17
N LYS A 345 -113.21 -8.62 83.78
CA LYS A 345 -113.71 -7.42 84.51
C LYS A 345 -114.56 -6.46 83.66
N VAL A 346 -115.03 -6.87 82.47
CA VAL A 346 -115.74 -5.95 81.54
C VAL A 346 -117.26 -6.01 81.70
N ASP A 347 -117.80 -5.19 82.61
CA ASP A 347 -119.19 -4.73 82.53
C ASP A 347 -119.37 -3.79 81.33
N SER A 348 -120.53 -3.87 80.67
CA SER A 348 -120.87 -3.13 79.45
C SER A 348 -120.99 -1.61 79.66
N LYS A 349 -121.18 -1.14 80.90
CA LYS A 349 -121.10 0.30 81.23
C LYS A 349 -119.68 0.88 81.14
N GLY A 350 -118.63 0.07 81.22
CA GLY A 350 -117.24 0.54 81.19
C GLY A 350 -116.74 1.07 79.85
N ILE A 351 -117.55 1.04 78.79
CA ILE A 351 -117.15 1.42 77.43
C ILE A 351 -116.93 2.94 77.30
N SER A 352 -117.73 3.77 77.97
CA SER A 352 -117.56 5.23 77.97
C SER A 352 -116.28 5.67 78.70
N GLU A 353 -115.98 5.09 79.86
CA GLU A 353 -114.71 5.33 80.56
C GLU A 353 -113.50 4.81 79.78
N LYS A 354 -113.64 3.70 79.04
CA LYS A 354 -112.59 3.20 78.15
C LYS A 354 -112.28 4.16 77.01
N ILE A 355 -113.27 4.92 76.48
CA ILE A 355 -113.01 5.97 75.47
C ILE A 355 -112.20 7.12 76.08
N ALA A 356 -112.49 7.54 77.32
CA ALA A 356 -111.66 8.54 78.01
C ALA A 356 -110.24 8.03 78.32
N ARG A 357 -110.09 6.77 78.74
CA ARG A 357 -108.78 6.13 78.91
C ARG A 357 -108.01 5.96 77.59
N LEU A 358 -108.69 5.82 76.45
CA LEU A 358 -108.02 5.70 75.16
C LEU A 358 -107.35 7.01 74.75
N SER A 359 -107.97 8.19 74.95
CA SER A 359 -107.29 9.46 74.65
C SER A 359 -106.15 9.77 75.62
N GLU A 360 -106.24 9.34 76.88
CA GLU A 360 -105.10 9.41 77.81
C GLU A 360 -103.98 8.44 77.41
N LEU A 361 -104.30 7.24 76.92
CA LEU A 361 -103.32 6.31 76.36
C LEU A 361 -102.69 6.84 75.08
N GLU A 362 -103.42 7.54 74.20
CA GLU A 362 -102.86 8.24 73.05
C GLU A 362 -101.88 9.35 73.49
N ALA A 363 -102.23 10.14 74.52
CA ALA A 363 -101.31 11.14 75.08
C ALA A 363 -100.04 10.49 75.67
N GLN A 364 -100.17 9.34 76.34
CA GLN A 364 -99.03 8.56 76.83
C GLN A 364 -98.21 7.93 75.69
N LEU A 365 -98.84 7.50 74.59
CA LEU A 365 -98.16 7.01 73.39
C LEU A 365 -97.39 8.12 72.68
N VAL A 366 -97.97 9.32 72.51
CA VAL A 366 -97.27 10.49 71.96
C VAL A 366 -96.09 10.91 72.85
N LYS A 367 -96.20 10.77 74.18
CA LYS A 367 -95.07 10.98 75.09
C LYS A 367 -94.00 9.90 74.92
N ARG A 368 -94.38 8.61 74.87
CA ARG A 368 -93.47 7.48 74.60
C ARG A 368 -92.78 7.56 73.25
N GLN A 369 -93.46 8.05 72.22
CA GLN A 369 -92.89 8.33 70.90
C GLN A 369 -91.74 9.33 71.05
N LYS A 370 -91.98 10.49 71.68
CA LYS A 370 -90.93 11.51 71.92
C LYS A 370 -89.78 11.01 72.80
N GLU A 371 -90.05 10.10 73.74
CA GLU A 371 -89.01 9.42 74.53
C GLU A 371 -88.18 8.46 73.67
N ILE A 372 -88.80 7.73 72.74
CA ILE A 372 -88.12 6.85 71.76
C ILE A 372 -87.32 7.67 70.76
N ASP A 373 -87.90 8.72 70.16
CA ASP A 373 -87.24 9.60 69.21
C ASP A 373 -85.97 10.21 69.83
N LYS A 374 -86.05 10.64 71.09
CA LYS A 374 -84.90 11.14 71.86
C LYS A 374 -83.84 10.06 72.14
N LEU A 375 -84.25 8.82 72.45
CA LEU A 375 -83.31 7.70 72.62
C LEU A 375 -82.63 7.30 71.30
N VAL A 376 -83.35 7.38 70.18
CA VAL A 376 -82.82 7.15 68.83
C VAL A 376 -81.83 8.26 68.45
N GLU A 377 -82.15 9.53 68.73
CA GLU A 377 -81.27 10.66 68.48
C GLU A 377 -80.00 10.61 69.36
N MET A 378 -80.12 10.22 70.64
CA MET A 378 -78.97 9.91 71.49
C MET A 378 -78.10 8.79 70.91
N ARG A 379 -78.70 7.66 70.50
CA ARG A 379 -77.96 6.56 69.86
C ARG A 379 -77.26 6.98 68.57
N PHE A 380 -77.85 7.86 67.77
CA PHE A 380 -77.18 8.42 66.59
C PHE A 380 -76.07 9.42 66.95
N ALA A 381 -76.14 10.11 68.09
CA ALA A 381 -75.01 10.88 68.62
C ALA A 381 -73.86 9.96 69.07
N ASP A 382 -74.16 8.88 69.80
CA ASP A 382 -73.17 7.88 70.22
C ASP A 382 -72.45 7.26 69.00
N TYR A 383 -73.20 6.79 67.99
CA TYR A 383 -72.61 6.24 66.76
C TYR A 383 -71.81 7.27 65.96
N ARG A 384 -72.15 8.57 66.02
CA ARG A 384 -71.31 9.63 65.41
C ARG A 384 -70.00 9.81 66.18
N ILE A 385 -70.02 9.70 67.51
CA ILE A 385 -68.81 9.73 68.34
C ILE A 385 -67.91 8.53 68.00
N GLU A 386 -68.45 7.30 68.01
CA GLU A 386 -67.73 6.08 67.63
C GLU A 386 -67.14 6.18 66.20
N LEU A 387 -67.91 6.65 65.22
CA LEU A 387 -67.43 6.82 63.84
C LEU A 387 -66.29 7.86 63.73
N THR A 388 -66.30 8.91 64.57
CA THR A 388 -65.19 9.88 64.62
C THR A 388 -63.97 9.37 65.39
N ALA A 389 -64.15 8.49 66.38
CA ALA A 389 -63.05 7.79 67.03
C ALA A 389 -62.37 6.82 66.05
N PHE A 390 -63.14 5.97 65.38
CA PHE A 390 -62.64 5.05 64.36
C PHE A 390 -61.91 5.77 63.22
N LYS A 391 -62.44 6.91 62.74
CA LYS A 391 -61.72 7.75 61.76
C LYS A 391 -60.39 8.28 62.26
N ARG A 392 -60.26 8.61 63.56
CA ARG A 392 -58.97 9.00 64.17
C ARG A 392 -58.02 7.81 64.23
N GLU A 393 -58.47 6.64 64.66
CA GLU A 393 -57.67 5.40 64.72
C GLU A 393 -57.15 5.00 63.34
N VAL A 394 -58.00 4.99 62.31
CA VAL A 394 -57.59 4.73 60.92
C VAL A 394 -56.57 5.77 60.43
N SER A 395 -56.76 7.06 60.76
CA SER A 395 -55.77 8.09 60.40
C SER A 395 -54.45 7.96 61.18
N ALA A 396 -54.49 7.47 62.43
CA ALA A 396 -53.29 7.19 63.22
C ALA A 396 -52.51 6.02 62.63
N ILE A 397 -53.16 4.87 62.37
CA ILE A 397 -52.55 3.70 61.72
C ILE A 397 -51.89 4.09 60.38
N ASN A 398 -52.57 4.92 59.58
CA ASN A 398 -52.08 5.37 58.28
C ASN A 398 -50.98 6.45 58.34
N THR A 399 -50.62 6.95 59.54
CA THR A 399 -49.57 7.97 59.74
C THR A 399 -48.42 7.52 60.64
N SER A 400 -48.66 6.67 61.66
CA SER A 400 -47.59 6.06 62.47
C SER A 400 -46.95 4.89 61.73
N ASN A 401 -47.72 3.84 61.46
CA ASN A 401 -47.17 2.55 61.02
C ASN A 401 -46.57 2.66 59.61
N LEU A 402 -47.16 3.50 58.74
CA LEU A 402 -46.61 3.77 57.42
C LEU A 402 -45.27 4.52 57.48
N ALA A 403 -45.12 5.48 58.40
CA ALA A 403 -43.89 6.25 58.58
C ALA A 403 -42.78 5.40 59.24
N GLU A 404 -43.12 4.53 60.18
CA GLU A 404 -42.18 3.57 60.76
C GLU A 404 -41.73 2.54 59.73
N LEU A 405 -42.64 1.97 58.92
CA LEU A 405 -42.28 1.05 57.84
C LEU A 405 -41.41 1.73 56.76
N GLN A 406 -41.70 2.99 56.40
CA GLN A 406 -40.85 3.77 55.49
C GLN A 406 -39.44 4.02 56.08
N LYS A 407 -39.35 4.24 57.40
CA LYS A 407 -38.08 4.46 58.10
C LYS A 407 -37.25 3.17 58.21
N GLU A 408 -37.87 2.03 58.49
CA GLU A 408 -37.22 0.71 58.46
C GLU A 408 -36.78 0.31 57.04
N TYR A 409 -37.59 0.63 56.03
CA TYR A 409 -37.23 0.39 54.63
C TYR A 409 -36.04 1.26 54.21
N ALA A 410 -36.04 2.55 54.54
CA ALA A 410 -34.91 3.45 54.30
C ALA A 410 -33.63 2.95 54.99
N ALA A 411 -33.71 2.55 56.27
CA ALA A 411 -32.55 2.03 57.00
C ALA A 411 -31.98 0.74 56.39
N ASN A 412 -32.84 -0.22 55.97
CA ASN A 412 -32.40 -1.42 55.27
C ASN A 412 -31.76 -1.11 53.90
N VAL A 413 -32.31 -0.15 53.16
CA VAL A 413 -31.75 0.29 51.87
C VAL A 413 -30.38 0.94 52.05
N ASP A 414 -30.23 1.83 53.04
CA ASP A 414 -28.96 2.48 53.36
C ASP A 414 -27.90 1.47 53.85
N GLU A 415 -28.27 0.47 54.67
CA GLU A 415 -27.34 -0.59 55.08
C GLU A 415 -26.92 -1.45 53.87
N LEU A 416 -27.85 -1.84 52.99
CA LEU A 416 -27.55 -2.57 51.76
C LEU A 416 -26.64 -1.78 50.80
N PHE A 417 -26.85 -0.45 50.67
CA PHE A 417 -25.96 0.40 49.89
C PHE A 417 -24.58 0.51 50.53
N ALA A 418 -24.48 0.77 51.83
CA ALA A 418 -23.20 0.85 52.54
C ALA A 418 -22.39 -0.45 52.40
N LYS A 419 -23.05 -1.60 52.58
CA LYS A 419 -22.42 -2.93 52.48
C LYS A 419 -21.94 -3.24 51.06
N ASN A 420 -22.73 -2.92 50.04
CA ASN A 420 -22.32 -3.06 48.64
C ASN A 420 -21.20 -2.08 48.24
N LEU A 421 -21.22 -0.83 48.72
CA LEU A 421 -20.17 0.16 48.48
C LEU A 421 -18.82 -0.30 49.07
N VAL A 422 -18.82 -0.84 50.28
CA VAL A 422 -17.61 -1.40 50.92
C VAL A 422 -17.09 -2.61 50.13
N GLU A 423 -17.98 -3.51 49.66
CA GLU A 423 -17.56 -4.61 48.79
C GLU A 423 -17.01 -4.15 47.44
N TRP A 424 -17.64 -3.16 46.80
CA TRP A 424 -17.20 -2.59 45.52
C TRP A 424 -15.84 -1.92 45.65
N ASP A 425 -15.63 -1.08 46.66
CA ASP A 425 -14.35 -0.44 46.94
C ASP A 425 -13.25 -1.47 47.29
N ARG A 426 -13.59 -2.55 48.01
CA ARG A 426 -12.66 -3.68 48.25
C ARG A 426 -12.25 -4.35 46.94
N LYS A 427 -13.20 -4.68 46.07
CA LYS A 427 -12.98 -5.29 44.74
C LYS A 427 -12.19 -4.35 43.81
N LEU A 428 -12.46 -3.05 43.83
CA LEU A 428 -11.72 -2.02 43.11
C LEU A 428 -10.27 -1.91 43.59
N LYS A 429 -10.02 -1.99 44.90
CA LYS A 429 -8.67 -1.97 45.49
C LYS A 429 -7.88 -3.25 45.19
N GLU A 430 -8.53 -4.40 45.16
CA GLU A 430 -7.93 -5.66 44.68
C GLU A 430 -7.56 -5.57 43.20
N LYS A 431 -8.49 -5.16 42.32
CA LYS A 431 -8.21 -5.03 40.88
C LYS A 431 -7.19 -3.93 40.56
N LYS A 432 -7.16 -2.84 41.33
CA LYS A 432 -6.09 -1.84 41.21
C LYS A 432 -4.73 -2.42 41.60
N LYS A 433 -4.63 -3.22 42.67
CA LYS A 433 -3.39 -3.93 43.03
C LYS A 433 -2.94 -4.92 41.96
N GLU A 434 -3.87 -5.63 41.32
CA GLU A 434 -3.54 -6.51 40.17
C GLU A 434 -2.96 -5.68 39.01
N ILE A 435 -3.61 -4.57 38.62
CA ILE A 435 -3.16 -3.70 37.53
C ILE A 435 -1.80 -3.06 37.85
N ASP A 436 -1.60 -2.55 39.06
CA ASP A 436 -0.34 -1.94 39.46
C ASP A 436 0.77 -3.00 39.63
N GLY A 437 0.43 -4.24 39.99
CA GLY A 437 1.35 -5.39 39.98
C GLY A 437 1.75 -5.81 38.56
N ILE A 438 0.81 -5.87 37.62
CA ILE A 438 1.09 -6.12 36.20
C ILE A 438 1.97 -5.01 35.61
N LYS A 439 1.72 -3.74 35.95
CA LYS A 439 2.62 -2.62 35.59
C LYS A 439 4.01 -2.70 36.21
N GLY A 440 4.16 -3.38 37.36
CA GLY A 440 5.47 -3.67 37.96
C GLY A 440 6.21 -4.83 37.28
N GLN A 441 5.51 -5.69 36.54
CA GLN A 441 6.09 -6.80 35.77
C GLN A 441 6.32 -6.45 34.30
N VAL A 442 5.44 -5.64 33.71
CA VAL A 442 5.61 -5.08 32.37
C VAL A 442 6.52 -3.87 32.47
N ASP A 443 7.80 -4.08 32.14
CA ASP A 443 8.78 -3.02 31.98
C ASP A 443 8.34 -2.09 30.83
N VAL A 444 7.66 -1.00 31.19
CA VAL A 444 7.02 -0.06 30.24
C VAL A 444 8.05 0.64 29.38
N GLU A 445 9.26 0.88 29.88
CA GLU A 445 10.36 1.47 29.11
C GLU A 445 10.84 0.49 28.02
N LYS A 446 11.03 -0.79 28.36
CA LYS A 446 11.30 -1.83 27.34
C LYS A 446 10.14 -2.00 26.36
N PHE A 447 8.89 -1.97 26.81
CA PHE A 447 7.74 -2.10 25.91
C PHE A 447 7.68 -0.94 24.92
N ASN A 448 7.79 0.31 25.39
CA ASN A 448 7.82 1.49 24.53
C ASN A 448 9.02 1.45 23.57
N ALA A 449 10.22 1.10 24.05
CA ALA A 449 11.40 0.95 23.19
C ALA A 449 11.21 -0.13 22.10
N THR A 450 10.56 -1.26 22.42
CA THR A 450 10.21 -2.26 21.38
C THR A 450 9.17 -1.72 20.39
N MET A 451 8.20 -0.93 20.84
CA MET A 451 7.16 -0.34 19.99
C MET A 451 7.73 0.75 19.06
N GLU A 452 8.63 1.59 19.56
CA GLU A 452 9.41 2.55 18.76
C GLU A 452 10.32 1.83 17.75
N SER A 453 11.02 0.76 18.16
CA SER A 453 11.84 -0.04 17.24
C SER A 453 11.03 -0.70 16.11
N LEU A 454 9.77 -1.08 16.40
CA LEU A 454 8.86 -1.69 15.43
C LEU A 454 8.38 -0.66 14.40
N ASP A 455 8.06 0.56 14.82
CA ASP A 455 7.65 1.63 13.90
C ASP A 455 8.85 2.16 13.09
N LEU A 456 10.07 2.20 13.66
CA LEU A 456 11.31 2.49 12.94
C LEU A 456 11.60 1.43 11.87
N PHE A 457 11.52 0.14 12.23
CA PHE A 457 11.65 -0.98 11.28
C PHE A 457 10.60 -0.89 10.16
N LYS A 458 9.35 -0.56 10.49
CA LYS A 458 8.26 -0.37 9.53
C LYS A 458 8.52 0.79 8.58
N GLN A 459 9.08 1.91 9.05
CA GLN A 459 9.51 3.02 8.18
C GLN A 459 10.66 2.60 7.26
N GLN A 460 11.68 1.91 7.78
CA GLN A 460 12.81 1.40 6.98
C GLN A 460 12.34 0.40 5.90
N PHE A 461 11.43 -0.50 6.26
CA PHE A 461 10.82 -1.47 5.34
C PHE A 461 10.02 -0.76 4.23
N LEU A 462 9.15 0.20 4.59
CA LEU A 462 8.38 0.98 3.61
C LEU A 462 9.30 1.78 2.67
N ASN A 463 10.35 2.42 3.19
CA ASN A 463 11.33 3.13 2.37
C ASN A 463 12.08 2.19 1.41
N THR A 464 12.46 0.99 1.86
CA THR A 464 13.14 -0.02 1.04
C THR A 464 12.22 -0.56 -0.06
N VAL A 465 10.96 -0.86 0.27
CA VAL A 465 9.94 -1.29 -0.71
C VAL A 465 9.66 -0.17 -1.72
N GLN A 466 9.52 1.07 -1.27
CA GLN A 466 9.27 2.22 -2.14
C GLN A 466 10.45 2.51 -3.08
N ARG A 467 11.70 2.36 -2.60
CA ARG A 467 12.90 2.45 -3.42
C ARG A 467 12.97 1.32 -4.46
N SER A 468 12.70 0.08 -4.07
CA SER A 468 12.62 -1.06 -4.99
C SER A 468 11.55 -0.86 -6.08
N ILE A 469 10.40 -0.27 -5.73
CA ILE A 469 9.36 0.11 -6.70
C ILE A 469 9.83 1.24 -7.63
N GLN A 470 10.62 2.21 -7.15
CA GLN A 470 11.20 3.26 -7.99
C GLN A 470 12.24 2.69 -8.96
N ASP A 471 13.15 1.85 -8.48
CA ASP A 471 14.20 1.21 -9.29
C ASP A 471 13.59 0.26 -10.34
N TYR A 472 12.55 -0.51 -9.99
CA TYR A 472 11.78 -1.31 -10.95
C TYR A 472 11.09 -0.45 -12.02
N ASN A 473 10.48 0.68 -11.64
CA ASN A 473 9.86 1.60 -12.60
C ASN A 473 10.90 2.32 -13.48
N LYS A 474 12.12 2.55 -12.97
CA LYS A 474 13.25 3.06 -13.76
C LYS A 474 13.70 2.02 -14.79
N ALA A 475 14.00 0.79 -14.36
CA ALA A 475 14.38 -0.30 -15.24
C ALA A 475 13.30 -0.60 -16.30
N LYS A 476 12.02 -0.49 -15.95
CA LYS A 476 10.90 -0.61 -16.89
C LYS A 476 10.89 0.50 -17.97
N LYS A 477 11.25 1.74 -17.61
CA LYS A 477 11.41 2.85 -18.59
C LYS A 477 12.63 2.64 -19.48
N GLU A 478 13.76 2.24 -18.91
CA GLU A 478 15.00 1.96 -19.66
C GLU A 478 14.83 0.79 -20.63
N LEU A 479 14.09 -0.25 -20.23
CA LEU A 479 13.71 -1.35 -21.13
C LEU A 479 12.78 -0.88 -22.27
N ALA A 480 11.77 -0.05 -21.98
CA ALA A 480 10.88 0.49 -23.00
C ALA A 480 11.63 1.39 -23.99
N GLN A 481 12.56 2.22 -23.51
CA GLN A 481 13.44 3.05 -24.34
C GLN A 481 14.33 2.17 -25.24
N SER A 482 14.95 1.12 -24.69
CA SER A 482 15.78 0.19 -25.45
C SER A 482 15.00 -0.60 -26.51
N ILE A 483 13.70 -0.86 -26.29
CA ILE A 483 12.82 -1.43 -27.32
C ILE A 483 12.60 -0.41 -28.46
N ILE A 484 12.24 0.83 -28.14
CA ILE A 484 12.04 1.90 -29.14
C ILE A 484 13.31 2.14 -29.99
N GLU A 485 14.48 2.12 -29.36
CA GLU A 485 15.77 2.27 -30.05
C GLU A 485 16.09 1.08 -30.97
N ARG A 486 15.74 -0.15 -30.57
CA ARG A 486 15.86 -1.35 -31.42
C ARG A 486 14.88 -1.35 -32.57
N ASP A 487 13.62 -0.99 -32.33
CA ASP A 487 12.60 -0.89 -33.36
C ASP A 487 12.97 0.20 -34.39
N LYS A 488 13.53 1.33 -33.95
CA LYS A 488 14.12 2.33 -34.85
C LYS A 488 15.26 1.74 -35.68
N ALA A 489 16.24 1.10 -35.04
CA ALA A 489 17.38 0.50 -35.77
C ALA A 489 16.93 -0.57 -36.77
N ILE A 490 15.91 -1.38 -36.44
CA ILE A 490 15.31 -2.38 -37.34
C ILE A 490 14.66 -1.67 -38.55
N ASN A 491 13.91 -0.60 -38.34
CA ASN A 491 13.35 0.20 -39.44
C ASN A 491 14.44 0.85 -40.32
N ASP A 492 15.52 1.37 -39.72
CA ASP A 492 16.67 1.91 -40.46
C ASP A 492 17.38 0.82 -41.29
N TYR A 493 17.41 -0.44 -40.83
CA TYR A 493 17.90 -1.57 -41.62
C TYR A 493 16.93 -2.00 -42.72
N LEU A 494 15.62 -2.00 -42.47
CA LEU A 494 14.60 -2.30 -43.49
C LEU A 494 14.64 -1.27 -44.63
N GLN A 495 14.73 0.03 -44.33
CA GLN A 495 14.88 1.07 -45.36
C GLN A 495 16.17 0.90 -46.20
N LYS A 496 17.27 0.44 -45.59
CA LYS A 496 18.51 0.11 -46.32
C LYS A 496 18.34 -1.11 -47.22
N ILE A 497 17.60 -2.13 -46.77
CA ILE A 497 17.27 -3.32 -47.57
C ILE A 497 16.38 -2.92 -48.76
N ASP A 498 15.31 -2.13 -48.54
CA ASP A 498 14.44 -1.65 -49.61
C ASP A 498 15.19 -0.78 -50.62
N SER A 499 16.08 0.09 -50.15
CA SER A 499 16.96 0.89 -51.01
C SER A 499 17.87 0.01 -51.87
N LYS A 500 18.48 -1.04 -51.29
CA LYS A 500 19.31 -2.00 -52.04
C LYS A 500 18.51 -2.89 -52.99
N MET A 501 17.27 -3.23 -52.67
CA MET A 501 16.34 -3.92 -53.58
C MET A 501 15.96 -3.02 -54.76
N GLN A 502 15.76 -1.71 -54.55
CA GLN A 502 15.56 -0.75 -55.63
C GLN A 502 16.81 -0.60 -56.50
N GLU A 503 18.00 -0.45 -55.91
CA GLU A 503 19.27 -0.44 -56.64
C GLU A 503 19.41 -1.70 -57.52
N LEU A 504 19.21 -2.89 -56.95
CA LEU A 504 19.26 -4.17 -57.66
C LEU A 504 18.25 -4.22 -58.83
N SER A 505 17.01 -3.76 -58.63
CA SER A 505 16.02 -3.71 -59.73
C SER A 505 16.42 -2.71 -60.83
N THR A 506 17.05 -1.59 -60.50
CA THR A 506 17.58 -0.67 -61.52
C THR A 506 18.81 -1.22 -62.24
N PHE A 507 19.66 -1.99 -61.55
CA PHE A 507 20.79 -2.70 -62.13
C PHE A 507 20.32 -3.80 -63.08
N GLU A 508 19.38 -4.65 -62.66
CA GLU A 508 18.79 -5.72 -63.47
C GLU A 508 18.15 -5.16 -64.76
N LYS A 509 17.43 -4.03 -64.67
CA LYS A 509 16.86 -3.34 -65.84
C LYS A 509 17.92 -2.81 -66.80
N LYS A 510 19.00 -2.19 -66.28
CA LYS A 510 20.13 -1.72 -67.10
C LYS A 510 20.85 -2.89 -67.77
N PHE A 511 21.25 -3.89 -66.99
CA PHE A 511 21.91 -5.11 -67.47
C PHE A 511 21.08 -5.84 -68.54
N SER A 512 19.77 -5.96 -68.34
CA SER A 512 18.86 -6.55 -69.34
C SER A 512 18.82 -5.74 -70.64
N ALA A 513 18.84 -4.41 -70.56
CA ALA A 513 18.89 -3.53 -71.74
C ALA A 513 20.25 -3.61 -72.45
N ASP A 514 21.36 -3.65 -71.71
CA ASP A 514 22.72 -3.78 -72.24
C ASP A 514 22.93 -5.14 -72.92
N VAL A 515 22.48 -6.23 -72.29
CA VAL A 515 22.50 -7.59 -72.86
C VAL A 515 21.61 -7.69 -74.10
N ALA A 516 20.41 -7.11 -74.08
CA ALA A 516 19.56 -7.05 -75.28
C ALA A 516 20.23 -6.23 -76.41
N GLY A 517 20.89 -5.12 -76.06
CA GLY A 517 21.65 -4.29 -77.00
C GLY A 517 22.92 -4.95 -77.55
N LEU A 518 23.53 -5.89 -76.81
CA LEU A 518 24.62 -6.73 -77.28
C LEU A 518 24.13 -7.87 -78.18
N LEU A 519 23.06 -8.57 -77.78
CA LEU A 519 22.46 -9.64 -78.58
C LEU A 519 21.92 -9.10 -79.92
N GLY A 520 21.28 -7.93 -79.92
CA GLY A 520 20.85 -7.24 -81.14
C GLY A 520 21.98 -6.70 -82.02
N LYS A 521 23.25 -6.75 -81.56
CA LYS A 521 24.45 -6.42 -82.34
C LYS A 521 25.23 -7.65 -82.82
N VAL A 522 24.82 -8.86 -82.45
CA VAL A 522 25.39 -10.10 -83.03
C VAL A 522 24.96 -10.17 -84.49
N PRO A 523 25.87 -10.11 -85.48
CA PRO A 523 25.46 -10.13 -86.89
C PRO A 523 24.85 -11.48 -87.25
N GLU A 524 23.72 -11.49 -87.97
CA GLU A 524 22.99 -12.71 -88.38
C GLU A 524 23.70 -13.48 -89.52
N ALA A 525 25.02 -13.36 -89.63
CA ALA A 525 25.87 -13.80 -90.74
C ALA A 525 26.06 -15.33 -90.87
N ALA A 526 25.24 -16.13 -90.18
CA ALA A 526 25.42 -17.59 -90.03
C ALA A 526 24.14 -18.44 -90.18
N ARG A 527 23.02 -17.88 -90.66
CA ARG A 527 21.75 -18.63 -90.88
C ARG A 527 21.24 -18.69 -92.33
N SER A 528 22.14 -18.55 -93.31
CA SER A 528 21.83 -18.62 -94.75
C SER A 528 22.61 -19.71 -95.52
N ARG A 529 22.92 -20.86 -94.90
CA ARG A 529 23.45 -22.04 -95.61
C ARG A 529 22.82 -23.35 -95.11
N LYS A 530 22.18 -24.06 -96.05
CA LYS A 530 21.35 -25.28 -95.90
C LYS A 530 19.99 -24.98 -95.23
N LYS A 531 18.86 -25.35 -95.82
CA LYS A 531 18.66 -26.13 -97.05
C LYS A 531 17.40 -25.68 -97.79
#